data_AF-A0A538NLZ9-F1
#
_entry.id   AF-A0A538NLZ9-F1
#
_cell.length_a   1.000
_cell.length_b   1.000
_cell.length_c   1.000
_cell.angle_alpha   90.00
_cell.angle_beta   90.00
_cell.angle_gamma   90.00
#
_symmetry.space_group_name_H-M   'P 1'
#
loop_
_entity.id
_entity.type
_entity.pdbx_description
1 polymer ?
#
loop_
_entity_poly.entity_id
_entity_poly.type
_entity_poly.pdbx_seq_one_letter_code
_entity_poly.pdbx_strand_id
1 'polypeptide(L)'
;MKNKNIMFAAVLLFAVALSLVPTVNASGHFATNYTNASLTGVYGYSSYGEHLGPSNPNNNTTNVPADSVGVLWFDGLGTFEFHDTADLGGFIIQRGTADNPIVGTYTVNPDGTGTMQWFSNGANHTRAFVIVDGAMELQLGAADGLDVSRGVAKKQ
;
A
#
# COMPACT_ATOMS: atom_id res chain seq x y z
N MET A 1 -21.46 -28.43 -33.49
CA MET A 1 -20.13 -27.91 -33.91
C MET A 1 -20.08 -26.41 -34.20
N LYS A 2 -21.19 -25.67 -34.33
CA LYS A 2 -21.18 -24.20 -34.60
C LYS A 2 -20.79 -23.31 -33.40
N ASN A 3 -20.98 -23.74 -32.15
CA ASN A 3 -20.84 -22.86 -30.97
C ASN A 3 -19.42 -22.76 -30.41
N LYS A 4 -18.50 -23.68 -30.76
CA LYS A 4 -17.10 -23.64 -30.31
C LYS A 4 -16.32 -22.52 -31.00
N ASN A 5 -16.58 -22.28 -32.29
CA ASN A 5 -15.85 -21.29 -33.08
C ASN A 5 -16.17 -19.84 -32.66
N ILE A 6 -17.37 -19.59 -32.12
CA ILE A 6 -17.78 -18.26 -31.64
C ILE A 6 -17.08 -17.91 -30.32
N MET A 7 -16.91 -18.88 -29.41
CA MET A 7 -16.15 -18.67 -28.17
C MET A 7 -14.65 -18.46 -28.43
N PHE A 8 -14.06 -19.20 -29.37
CA PHE A 8 -12.66 -18.97 -29.75
C PHE A 8 -12.43 -17.60 -30.41
N ALA A 9 -13.37 -17.13 -31.24
CA ALA A 9 -13.29 -15.80 -31.85
C ALA A 9 -13.45 -14.67 -30.82
N ALA A 10 -14.33 -14.83 -29.83
CA ALA A 10 -14.53 -13.84 -28.77
C ALA A 10 -13.30 -13.71 -27.85
N VAL A 11 -12.64 -14.83 -27.52
CA VAL A 11 -11.41 -14.83 -26.71
C VAL A 11 -10.25 -14.18 -27.45
N LEU A 12 -10.10 -14.41 -28.77
CA LEU A 12 -9.08 -13.73 -29.57
C LEU A 12 -9.33 -12.21 -29.68
N LEU A 13 -10.58 -11.78 -29.87
CA LEU A 13 -10.91 -10.36 -29.98
C LEU A 13 -10.59 -9.60 -28.68
N PHE A 14 -10.85 -10.22 -27.53
CA PHE A 14 -10.55 -9.63 -26.22
C PHE A 14 -9.04 -9.55 -25.96
N ALA A 15 -8.27 -10.58 -26.35
CA ALA A 15 -6.81 -10.59 -26.20
C ALA A 15 -6.11 -9.54 -27.08
N VAL A 16 -6.66 -9.24 -28.27
CA VAL A 16 -6.16 -8.15 -29.13
C VAL A 16 -6.60 -6.78 -28.62
N ALA A 17 -7.79 -6.65 -28.03
CA ALA A 17 -8.25 -5.36 -27.49
C ALA A 17 -7.43 -4.89 -26.27
N LEU A 18 -6.92 -5.80 -25.43
CA LEU A 18 -6.05 -5.42 -24.30
C LEU A 18 -4.65 -4.93 -24.71
N SER A 19 -4.14 -5.32 -25.89
CA SER A 19 -2.84 -4.83 -26.36
C SER A 19 -2.89 -3.45 -27.04
N LEU A 20 -4.11 -2.91 -27.25
CA LEU A 20 -4.32 -1.58 -27.82
C LEU A 20 -4.62 -0.49 -26.78
N VAL A 21 -4.49 -0.77 -25.48
CA VAL A 21 -4.56 0.30 -24.47
C VAL A 21 -3.29 1.15 -24.65
N PRO A 22 -3.39 2.43 -25.05
CA PRO A 22 -2.22 3.27 -25.21
C PRO A 22 -1.48 3.35 -23.87
N THR A 23 -0.22 2.94 -23.84
CA THR A 23 0.67 3.24 -22.72
C THR A 23 0.85 4.74 -22.68
N VAL A 24 0.15 5.39 -21.75
CA VAL A 24 0.34 6.81 -21.45
C VAL A 24 1.69 6.92 -20.76
N ASN A 25 2.73 7.18 -21.55
CA ASN A 25 4.04 7.53 -21.01
C ASN A 25 3.91 8.93 -20.42
N ALA A 26 4.08 9.07 -19.11
CA ALA A 26 4.28 10.38 -18.53
C ALA A 26 5.50 11.01 -19.22
N SER A 27 5.40 12.29 -19.57
CA SER A 27 6.53 13.07 -20.09
C SER A 27 6.71 14.29 -19.20
N GLY A 28 7.95 14.54 -18.76
CA GLY A 28 8.26 15.60 -17.80
C GLY A 28 9.31 15.16 -16.78
N HIS A 29 9.73 16.09 -15.91
CA HIS A 29 10.80 15.86 -14.93
C HIS A 29 10.48 14.77 -13.88
N PHE A 30 9.20 14.40 -13.75
CA PHE A 30 8.73 13.37 -12.82
C PHE A 30 8.39 12.05 -13.52
N ALA A 31 8.60 11.92 -14.83
CA ALA A 31 8.26 10.70 -15.56
C ALA A 31 9.25 9.57 -15.25
N THR A 32 8.81 8.60 -14.45
CA THR A 32 9.64 7.48 -13.97
C THR A 32 9.15 6.10 -14.43
N ASN A 33 8.03 6.05 -15.18
CA ASN A 33 7.40 4.83 -15.69
C ASN A 33 7.10 3.76 -14.61
N TYR A 34 6.87 4.19 -13.36
CA TYR A 34 6.48 3.29 -12.29
C TYR A 34 5.07 2.76 -12.50
N THR A 35 4.83 1.53 -12.05
CA THR A 35 3.52 0.87 -12.06
C THR A 35 3.40 0.01 -10.80
N ASN A 36 2.26 -0.66 -10.59
CA ASN A 36 2.15 -1.62 -9.49
C ASN A 36 3.26 -2.67 -9.54
N ALA A 37 3.68 -3.11 -10.74
CA ALA A 37 4.75 -4.09 -10.92
C ALA A 37 6.12 -3.62 -10.41
N SER A 38 6.30 -2.32 -10.16
CA SER A 38 7.49 -1.77 -9.52
C SER A 38 7.60 -2.16 -8.04
N LEU A 39 6.47 -2.46 -7.38
CA LEU A 39 6.43 -2.89 -5.99
C LEU A 39 6.18 -4.40 -5.91
N THR A 40 7.25 -5.15 -5.69
CA THR A 40 7.19 -6.62 -5.53
C THR A 40 8.08 -7.07 -4.39
N GLY A 41 7.63 -8.09 -3.66
CA GLY A 41 8.39 -8.71 -2.58
C GLY A 41 8.23 -8.01 -1.24
N VAL A 42 9.12 -8.35 -0.30
CA VAL A 42 9.04 -7.95 1.11
C VAL A 42 9.85 -6.67 1.36
N TYR A 43 9.27 -5.77 2.15
CA TYR A 43 9.89 -4.54 2.64
C TYR A 43 9.81 -4.52 4.16
N GLY A 44 10.93 -4.30 4.85
CA GLY A 44 10.92 -3.94 6.26
C GLY A 44 10.44 -2.50 6.40
N TYR A 45 9.50 -2.25 7.31
CA TYR A 45 8.91 -0.92 7.48
C TYR A 45 9.04 -0.41 8.91
N SER A 46 9.12 0.90 9.05
CA SER A 46 8.99 1.63 10.31
C SER A 46 8.14 2.89 10.12
N SER A 47 7.38 3.31 11.12
CA SER A 47 6.66 4.60 11.09
C SER A 47 6.48 5.22 12.47
N TYR A 48 6.62 6.54 12.54
CA TYR A 48 6.46 7.34 13.74
C TYR A 48 5.47 8.48 13.51
N GLY A 49 4.69 8.80 14.54
CA GLY A 49 3.69 9.85 14.49
C GLY A 49 2.96 10.06 15.81
N GLU A 50 1.74 10.55 15.69
CA GLU A 50 0.83 10.77 16.81
C GLU A 50 -0.52 10.12 16.55
N HIS A 51 -1.07 9.50 17.60
CA HIS A 51 -2.46 9.10 17.69
C HIS A 51 -3.25 10.22 18.39
N LEU A 52 -4.31 10.70 17.76
CA LEU A 52 -5.02 11.92 18.11
C LEU A 52 -6.18 11.69 19.09
N GLY A 53 -6.26 12.50 20.16
CA GLY A 53 -7.48 12.70 20.95
C GLY A 53 -7.96 11.56 21.86
N PRO A 54 -9.24 11.61 22.32
CA PRO A 54 -9.79 10.76 23.39
C PRO A 54 -9.92 9.27 23.06
N SER A 55 -9.70 8.91 21.80
CA SER A 55 -9.72 7.53 21.30
C SER A 55 -8.44 6.74 21.58
N ASN A 56 -7.43 7.41 22.13
CA ASN A 56 -6.22 6.81 22.66
C ASN A 56 -6.55 5.75 23.75
N PRO A 57 -5.85 4.59 23.80
CA PRO A 57 -6.02 3.59 24.86
C PRO A 57 -5.96 4.15 26.30
N ASN A 58 -5.33 5.30 26.51
CA ASN A 58 -5.26 5.98 27.81
C ASN A 58 -6.45 6.92 28.12
N ASN A 59 -7.46 7.04 27.23
CA ASN A 59 -8.64 7.90 27.36
C ASN A 59 -8.31 9.35 27.77
N ASN A 60 -7.16 9.85 27.31
CA ASN A 60 -6.73 11.22 27.57
C ASN A 60 -7.14 12.14 26.40
N THR A 61 -7.29 13.44 26.64
CA THR A 61 -7.65 14.41 25.58
C THR A 61 -6.46 14.92 24.77
N THR A 62 -5.29 14.30 24.94
CA THR A 62 -4.02 14.69 24.33
C THR A 62 -3.58 13.66 23.28
N ASN A 63 -2.76 14.09 22.33
CA ASN A 63 -2.18 13.13 21.40
C ASN A 63 -1.16 12.26 22.14
N VAL A 64 -1.01 11.00 21.74
CA VAL A 64 0.09 10.14 22.21
C VAL A 64 1.00 9.73 21.05
N PRO A 65 2.30 9.51 21.32
CA PRO A 65 3.21 8.97 20.31
C PRO A 65 2.69 7.64 19.77
N ALA A 66 2.80 7.45 18.47
CA ALA A 66 2.56 6.20 17.78
C ALA A 66 3.84 5.79 17.05
N ASP A 67 4.40 4.64 17.41
CA ASP A 67 5.55 4.04 16.74
C ASP A 67 5.17 2.64 16.25
N SER A 68 5.76 2.19 15.15
CA SER A 68 5.43 0.89 14.56
C SER A 68 6.57 0.36 13.71
N VAL A 69 6.78 -0.94 13.78
CA VAL A 69 7.75 -1.67 12.95
C VAL A 69 7.16 -2.99 12.49
N GLY A 70 7.45 -3.38 11.25
CA GLY A 70 6.93 -4.62 10.69
C GLY A 70 7.41 -4.88 9.28
N VAL A 71 6.61 -5.63 8.52
CA VAL A 71 6.90 -5.94 7.12
C VAL A 71 5.68 -5.70 6.24
N LEU A 72 5.93 -5.24 5.02
CA LEU A 72 4.98 -5.13 3.93
C LEU A 72 5.39 -6.12 2.84
N TRP A 73 4.45 -6.83 2.24
CA TRP A 73 4.66 -7.61 1.02
C TRP A 73 3.77 -7.08 -0.09
N PHE A 74 4.34 -6.86 -1.28
CA PHE A 74 3.62 -6.39 -2.45
C PHE A 74 3.60 -7.45 -3.55
N ASP A 75 2.44 -7.63 -4.19
CA ASP A 75 2.22 -8.63 -5.23
C ASP A 75 2.59 -8.17 -6.66
N GLY A 76 2.90 -6.89 -6.85
CA GLY A 76 3.10 -6.28 -8.17
C GLY A 76 1.83 -6.02 -8.99
N LEU A 77 0.65 -6.38 -8.49
CA LEU A 77 -0.64 -6.31 -9.19
C LEU A 77 -1.63 -5.34 -8.55
N GLY A 78 -1.38 -4.92 -7.30
CA GLY A 78 -2.20 -3.95 -6.57
C GLY A 78 -2.69 -4.43 -5.22
N THR A 79 -2.27 -5.62 -4.76
CA THR A 79 -2.54 -6.14 -3.42
C THR A 79 -1.27 -6.08 -2.58
N PHE A 80 -1.41 -5.64 -1.34
CA PHE A 80 -0.33 -5.75 -0.38
C PHE A 80 -0.82 -6.43 0.89
N GLU A 81 0.12 -7.04 1.59
CA GLU A 81 -0.09 -7.67 2.89
C GLU A 81 0.87 -7.07 3.89
N PHE A 82 0.47 -6.99 5.16
CA PHE A 82 1.38 -6.57 6.21
C PHE A 82 1.04 -7.18 7.56
N HIS A 83 2.06 -7.24 8.40
CA HIS A 83 1.89 -7.41 9.82
C HIS A 83 2.96 -6.62 10.58
N ASP A 84 2.63 -6.22 11.81
CA ASP A 84 3.51 -5.38 12.61
C ASP A 84 3.22 -5.41 14.10
N THR A 85 4.12 -4.74 14.81
CA THR A 85 3.96 -4.33 16.19
C THR A 85 3.89 -2.80 16.24
N ALA A 86 2.86 -2.26 16.89
CA ALA A 86 2.73 -0.82 17.14
C ALA A 86 2.74 -0.53 18.65
N ASP A 87 3.40 0.57 19.02
CA ASP A 87 3.42 1.14 20.36
C ASP A 87 2.64 2.47 20.34
N LEU A 88 1.54 2.51 21.09
CA LEU A 88 0.69 3.68 21.23
C LEU A 88 0.83 4.23 22.66
N GLY A 89 1.78 5.15 22.87
CA GLY A 89 2.04 5.76 24.17
C GLY A 89 2.38 4.76 25.29
N GLY A 90 3.10 3.69 24.97
CA GLY A 90 3.48 2.59 25.86
C GLY A 90 2.55 1.37 25.78
N PHE A 91 1.47 1.44 25.01
CA PHE A 91 0.54 0.32 24.81
C PHE A 91 0.89 -0.44 23.52
N ILE A 92 1.42 -1.66 23.69
CA ILE A 92 1.85 -2.50 22.58
C ILE A 92 0.67 -3.30 22.00
N ILE A 93 0.50 -3.21 20.68
CA ILE A 93 -0.46 -3.99 19.91
C ILE A 93 0.23 -4.71 18.75
N GLN A 94 -0.26 -5.91 18.43
CA GLN A 94 0.13 -6.64 17.23
C GLN A 94 -0.96 -6.49 16.17
N ARG A 95 -0.62 -6.04 14.96
CA ARG A 95 -1.56 -5.97 13.84
C ARG A 95 -1.19 -7.06 12.82
N GLY A 96 -2.09 -8.03 12.64
CA GLY A 96 -1.85 -9.20 11.80
C GLY A 96 -0.76 -10.14 12.32
N THR A 97 -0.55 -11.25 11.62
CA THR A 97 0.58 -12.19 11.83
C THR A 97 1.09 -12.68 10.48
N ALA A 98 2.20 -13.43 10.45
CA ALA A 98 2.70 -14.03 9.21
C ALA A 98 1.68 -15.00 8.57
N ASP A 99 0.92 -15.74 9.37
CA ASP A 99 -0.10 -16.69 8.89
C ASP A 99 -1.47 -16.04 8.64
N ASN A 100 -1.70 -14.84 9.17
CA ASN A 100 -2.93 -14.08 9.02
C ASN A 100 -2.62 -12.58 8.91
N PRO A 101 -2.00 -12.14 7.80
CA PRO A 101 -1.64 -10.75 7.60
C PRO A 101 -2.88 -9.90 7.34
N ILE A 102 -2.74 -8.60 7.54
CA ILE A 102 -3.74 -7.64 7.07
C ILE A 102 -3.54 -7.46 5.57
N VAL A 103 -4.63 -7.58 4.82
CA VAL A 103 -4.64 -7.41 3.37
C VAL A 103 -5.19 -6.03 3.01
N GLY A 104 -4.54 -5.37 2.05
CA GLY A 104 -4.97 -4.10 1.50
C GLY A 104 -4.72 -4.01 0.01
N THR A 105 -5.04 -2.84 -0.54
CA THR A 105 -4.81 -2.53 -1.96
C THR A 105 -3.95 -1.29 -2.11
N TYR A 106 -3.21 -1.21 -3.21
CA TYR A 106 -2.40 -0.04 -3.54
C TYR A 106 -2.48 0.29 -5.04
N THR A 107 -2.15 1.53 -5.36
CA THR A 107 -2.01 2.01 -6.73
C THR A 107 -0.77 2.88 -6.84
N VAL A 108 0.05 2.61 -7.85
CA VAL A 108 1.24 3.37 -8.20
C VAL A 108 0.96 4.22 -9.43
N ASN A 109 1.24 5.52 -9.32
CA ASN A 109 1.21 6.44 -10.44
C ASN A 109 2.55 6.38 -11.20
N PRO A 110 2.58 6.72 -12.51
CA PRO A 110 3.81 6.73 -13.31
C PRO A 110 4.95 7.60 -12.78
N ASP A 111 4.64 8.59 -11.94
CA ASP A 111 5.59 9.49 -11.28
C ASP A 111 6.15 8.96 -9.94
N GLY A 112 5.79 7.72 -9.58
CA GLY A 112 6.26 7.07 -8.36
C GLY A 112 5.48 7.44 -7.11
N THR A 113 4.54 8.38 -7.19
CA THR A 113 3.58 8.59 -6.11
C THR A 113 2.55 7.47 -6.09
N GLY A 114 1.88 7.28 -4.97
CA GLY A 114 0.79 6.33 -4.89
C GLY A 114 0.05 6.40 -3.57
N THR A 115 -0.95 5.53 -3.47
CA THR A 115 -1.76 5.38 -2.27
C THR A 115 -1.96 3.91 -1.96
N MET A 116 -2.05 3.58 -0.68
CA MET A 116 -2.44 2.27 -0.20
C MET A 116 -3.53 2.39 0.86
N GLN A 117 -4.40 1.38 0.93
CA GLN A 117 -5.58 1.38 1.78
C GLN A 117 -5.91 -0.02 2.27
N TRP A 118 -6.37 -0.13 3.51
CA TRP A 118 -6.67 -1.40 4.16
C TRP A 118 -7.73 -1.21 5.26
N PHE A 119 -8.35 -2.30 5.69
CA PHE A 119 -9.26 -2.31 6.83
C PHE A 119 -8.59 -3.01 8.01
N SER A 120 -8.53 -2.34 9.16
CA SER A 120 -8.02 -2.94 10.40
C SER A 120 -8.62 -2.25 11.61
N ASN A 121 -8.75 -2.99 12.72
CA ASN A 121 -9.29 -2.48 13.99
C ASN A 121 -10.65 -1.75 13.85
N GLY A 122 -11.51 -2.23 12.93
CA GLY A 122 -12.84 -1.67 12.71
C GLY A 122 -12.89 -0.39 11.86
N ALA A 123 -11.77 0.07 11.31
CA ALA A 123 -11.69 1.28 10.51
C ALA A 123 -10.95 1.06 9.17
N ASN A 124 -11.28 1.90 8.19
CA ASN A 124 -10.51 2.02 6.95
C ASN A 124 -9.33 2.97 7.18
N HIS A 125 -8.18 2.59 6.60
CA HIS A 125 -6.95 3.36 6.66
C HIS A 125 -6.45 3.65 5.24
N THR A 126 -5.70 4.74 5.08
CA THR A 126 -5.11 5.19 3.83
C THR A 126 -3.77 5.87 4.08
N ARG A 127 -2.75 5.47 3.33
CA ARG A 127 -1.45 6.12 3.29
C ARG A 127 -1.12 6.57 1.89
N ALA A 128 -0.54 7.76 1.77
CA ALA A 128 0.20 8.16 0.59
C ALA A 128 1.63 7.62 0.69
N PHE A 129 2.23 7.32 -0.46
CA PHE A 129 3.65 7.00 -0.53
C PHE A 129 4.30 7.62 -1.75
N VAL A 130 5.61 7.69 -1.73
CA VAL A 130 6.45 7.91 -2.91
C VAL A 130 7.53 6.83 -2.98
N ILE A 131 7.71 6.29 -4.17
CA ILE A 131 8.79 5.36 -4.50
C ILE A 131 10.07 6.18 -4.63
N VAL A 132 11.09 5.76 -3.89
CA VAL A 132 12.44 6.32 -3.98
C VAL A 132 13.44 5.19 -4.18
N ASP A 133 14.71 5.56 -4.43
CA ASP A 133 15.81 4.61 -4.58
C ASP A 133 15.51 3.45 -5.55
N GLY A 134 14.89 3.75 -6.70
CA GLY A 134 14.62 2.72 -7.73
C GLY A 134 13.66 1.62 -7.31
N ALA A 135 12.69 1.92 -6.44
CA ALA A 135 11.79 0.94 -5.80
C ALA A 135 12.47 0.01 -4.79
N MET A 136 13.62 0.42 -4.25
CA MET A 136 14.21 -0.21 -3.07
C MET A 136 13.71 0.42 -1.77
N GLU A 137 13.07 1.58 -1.84
CA GLU A 137 12.54 2.26 -0.67
C GLU A 137 11.23 3.03 -0.96
N LEU A 138 10.35 3.07 0.03
CA LEU A 138 9.14 3.89 0.06
C LEU A 138 9.26 4.91 1.19
N GLN A 139 8.88 6.16 0.89
CA GLN A 139 8.61 7.18 1.90
C GLN A 139 7.09 7.28 2.09
N LEU A 140 6.63 7.16 3.33
CA LEU A 140 5.22 7.02 3.67
C LEU A 140 4.71 8.28 4.39
N GLY A 141 3.46 8.65 4.08
CA GLY A 141 2.72 9.67 4.82
C GLY A 141 1.31 9.19 5.13
N ALA A 142 0.88 9.38 6.38
CA ALA A 142 -0.48 9.14 6.83
C ALA A 142 -1.00 10.40 7.52
N ALA A 143 -2.24 10.75 7.23
CA ALA A 143 -3.02 11.76 7.94
C ALA A 143 -4.49 11.40 7.77
N ASP A 144 -4.86 10.25 8.34
CA ASP A 144 -6.15 9.62 8.16
C ASP A 144 -6.70 9.12 9.50
N GLY A 145 -8.03 9.22 9.66
CA GLY A 145 -8.68 8.85 10.92
C GLY A 145 -8.11 9.60 12.12
N LEU A 146 -7.47 8.85 13.02
CA LEU A 146 -6.90 9.34 14.27
C LEU A 146 -5.36 9.33 14.26
N ASP A 147 -4.71 9.03 13.14
CA ASP A 147 -3.26 8.91 13.08
C ASP A 147 -2.65 9.91 12.09
N VAL A 148 -1.61 10.60 12.53
CA VAL A 148 -0.73 11.38 11.65
C VAL A 148 0.67 10.83 11.80
N SER A 149 1.24 10.27 10.72
CA SER A 149 2.55 9.63 10.80
C SER A 149 3.36 9.76 9.51
N ARG A 150 4.67 9.57 9.66
CA ARG A 150 5.64 9.38 8.59
C ARG A 150 6.32 8.04 8.76
N GLY A 151 6.72 7.43 7.66
CA GLY A 151 7.41 6.15 7.72
C GLY A 151 8.29 5.89 6.52
N VAL A 152 9.07 4.83 6.63
CA VAL A 152 9.94 4.33 5.58
C VAL A 152 9.74 2.83 5.46
N ALA A 153 9.70 2.31 4.23
CA ALA A 153 9.79 0.89 3.97
C ALA A 153 10.95 0.59 3.02
N LYS A 154 11.87 -0.28 3.40
CA LYS A 154 13.03 -0.67 2.59
C LYS A 154 12.91 -2.14 2.17
N LYS A 155 13.20 -2.42 0.91
CA LYS A 155 13.18 -3.78 0.36
C LYS A 155 14.21 -4.66 1.08
N GLN A 156 13.84 -5.91 1.36
CA GLN A 156 14.73 -6.93 1.96
C GLN A 156 15.65 -7.57 0.92
#